data_AF-A0A1F9REV0-F1
#
_entry.id   AF-A0A1F9REV0-F1
#
_cell.length_a   1.000
_cell.length_b   1.000
_cell.length_c   1.000
_cell.angle_alpha   90.00
_cell.angle_beta   90.00
_cell.angle_gamma   90.00
#
_symmetry.space_group_name_H-M   'P 1'
#
loop_
_entity.id
_entity.type
_entity.pdbx_description
1 polymer ?
#
loop_
_entity_poly.entity_id
_entity_poly.type
_entity_poly.pdbx_seq_one_letter_code
_entity_poly.pdbx_strand_id
1 'polypeptide(L)'
;MSRGFNRSDRGAGALMRSIANAMNKKIMVLTTSPELYYNFDFMGLGREPGADPDSRDSYGPGLFWQKRFFSSDKWGSETMLLVPMDSRTTASPTGDNDYVFYRQGGLSWSTPYIAGLYALACQLDPDLTPEAFFKKALETSASGTIKHDGREFQLKRVIAPARLLKSKL
;
A
#
# COMPACT_ATOMS: atom_id res chain seq x y z
N MET A 1 -11.39 10.37 0.43
CA MET A 1 -10.26 10.02 1.33
C MET A 1 -10.58 8.72 2.04
N SER A 2 -9.76 7.68 1.89
CA SER A 2 -9.92 6.40 2.62
C SER A 2 -9.65 6.58 4.12
N ARG A 3 -10.33 5.82 4.97
CA ARG A 3 -10.16 5.87 6.42
C ARG A 3 -10.17 4.47 7.02
N GLY A 4 -9.42 4.30 8.10
CA GLY A 4 -9.45 3.15 8.98
C GLY A 4 -10.43 3.35 10.12
N PHE A 5 -10.52 2.34 10.98
CA PHE A 5 -11.33 2.35 12.19
C PHE A 5 -10.66 1.48 13.26
N ASN A 6 -11.07 1.63 14.50
CA ASN A 6 -10.67 0.77 15.61
C ASN A 6 -11.84 -0.12 16.05
N ARG A 7 -11.54 -1.24 16.71
CA ARG A 7 -12.59 -2.13 17.26
C ARG A 7 -13.48 -1.44 18.31
N SER A 8 -12.97 -0.41 18.97
CA SER A 8 -13.68 0.40 19.96
C SER A 8 -14.61 1.46 19.35
N ASP A 9 -14.50 1.73 18.05
CA ASP A 9 -15.28 2.80 17.43
C ASP A 9 -16.78 2.45 17.39
N ARG A 10 -17.62 3.47 17.57
CA ARG A 10 -19.07 3.32 17.44
C ARG A 10 -19.40 2.79 16.04
N GLY A 11 -20.06 1.63 15.99
CA GLY A 11 -20.45 1.00 14.72
C GLY A 11 -19.43 0.04 14.11
N ALA A 12 -18.24 -0.14 14.73
CA ALA A 12 -17.20 -1.05 14.23
C ALA A 12 -17.72 -2.48 14.02
N GLY A 13 -18.56 -2.99 14.94
CA GLY A 13 -19.16 -4.32 14.79
C GLY A 13 -20.09 -4.46 13.58
N ALA A 14 -20.85 -3.42 13.24
CA ALA A 14 -21.68 -3.41 12.05
C ALA A 14 -20.83 -3.34 10.77
N LEU A 15 -19.80 -2.50 10.77
CA LEU A 15 -18.84 -2.40 9.67
C LEU A 15 -18.13 -3.74 9.42
N MET A 16 -17.64 -4.40 10.46
CA MET A 16 -16.98 -5.72 10.36
C MET A 16 -17.90 -6.79 9.75
N ARG A 17 -19.20 -6.79 10.09
CA ARG A 17 -20.18 -7.70 9.46
C ARG A 17 -20.38 -7.39 7.98
N SER A 18 -20.45 -6.11 7.61
CA SER A 18 -20.54 -5.70 6.20
C SER A 18 -19.30 -6.09 5.40
N ILE A 19 -18.11 -5.93 5.99
CA ILE A 19 -16.83 -6.37 5.40
C ILE A 19 -16.83 -7.89 5.19
N ALA A 20 -17.19 -8.67 6.22
CA ALA A 20 -17.26 -10.12 6.11
C ALA A 20 -18.25 -10.57 5.02
N ASN A 21 -19.41 -9.91 4.91
CA ASN A 21 -20.37 -10.19 3.84
C ASN A 21 -19.83 -9.86 2.43
N ALA A 22 -19.08 -8.77 2.28
CA ALA A 22 -18.42 -8.44 1.01
C ALA A 22 -17.36 -9.49 0.63
N MET A 23 -16.53 -9.90 1.60
CA MET A 23 -15.50 -10.93 1.41
C MET A 23 -16.11 -12.28 1.01
N ASN A 24 -17.23 -12.69 1.62
CA ASN A 24 -17.97 -13.90 1.24
C ASN A 24 -18.50 -13.84 -0.21
N LYS A 25 -18.63 -12.65 -0.78
CA LYS A 25 -19.03 -12.41 -2.18
C LYS A 25 -17.82 -12.16 -3.09
N LYS A 26 -16.61 -12.48 -2.65
CA LYS A 26 -15.34 -12.24 -3.35
C LYS A 26 -15.08 -10.75 -3.68
N ILE A 27 -15.65 -9.82 -2.90
CA ILE A 27 -15.40 -8.38 -3.05
C ILE A 27 -14.33 -7.97 -2.05
N MET A 28 -13.19 -7.47 -2.55
CA MET A 28 -12.14 -6.91 -1.70
C MET A 28 -12.61 -5.61 -1.05
N VAL A 29 -12.36 -5.46 0.26
CA VAL A 29 -12.60 -4.21 0.98
C VAL A 29 -11.29 -3.68 1.56
N LEU A 30 -10.88 -2.47 1.16
CA LEU A 30 -9.66 -1.84 1.68
C LEU A 30 -9.99 -0.57 2.47
N THR A 31 -9.63 -0.58 3.74
CA THR A 31 -9.51 0.61 4.60
C THR A 31 -8.03 0.95 4.80
N THR A 32 -7.72 1.94 5.63
CA THR A 32 -6.34 2.16 6.13
C THR A 32 -6.07 1.40 7.43
N SER A 33 -6.85 0.35 7.71
CA SER A 33 -6.71 -0.57 8.84
C SER A 33 -7.13 -2.00 8.46
N PRO A 34 -6.61 -2.55 7.34
CA PRO A 34 -7.02 -3.88 6.84
C PRO A 34 -6.67 -5.02 7.81
N GLU A 35 -5.70 -4.82 8.70
CA GLU A 35 -5.23 -5.80 9.69
C GLU A 35 -6.32 -6.25 10.67
N LEU A 36 -7.43 -5.50 10.75
CA LEU A 36 -8.57 -5.88 11.57
C LEU A 36 -9.36 -7.07 11.00
N TYR A 37 -9.23 -7.36 9.71
CA TYR A 37 -10.02 -8.37 8.99
C TYR A 37 -9.24 -9.14 7.90
N TYR A 38 -8.01 -8.74 7.58
CA TYR A 38 -7.04 -9.52 6.80
C TYR A 38 -5.78 -9.79 7.63
N ASN A 39 -5.07 -10.87 7.33
CA ASN A 39 -3.70 -11.06 7.83
C ASN A 39 -2.69 -10.26 6.97
N PHE A 40 -2.94 -8.96 6.83
CA PHE A 40 -2.23 -8.06 5.92
C PHE A 40 -2.26 -6.64 6.50
N ASP A 41 -1.15 -5.93 6.34
CA ASP A 41 -1.01 -4.50 6.65
C ASP A 41 -0.24 -3.82 5.50
N PHE A 42 -0.29 -2.49 5.41
CA PHE A 42 0.51 -1.75 4.44
C PHE A 42 0.94 -0.39 4.95
N MET A 43 2.03 0.12 4.34
CA MET A 43 2.49 1.49 4.54
C MET A 43 2.86 2.15 3.22
N GLY A 44 2.78 3.47 3.18
CA GLY A 44 3.08 4.26 1.98
C GLY A 44 4.56 4.61 1.82
N LEU A 45 5.12 4.41 0.63
CA LEU A 45 6.50 4.74 0.29
C LEU A 45 6.66 6.20 -0.14
N GLY A 46 7.83 6.74 0.17
CA GLY A 46 8.33 8.02 -0.26
C GLY A 46 9.02 7.91 -1.61
N ARG A 47 8.94 8.96 -2.43
CA ARG A 47 9.72 9.11 -3.66
C ARG A 47 10.06 10.58 -3.86
N GLU A 48 11.28 10.90 -4.31
CA GLU A 48 11.62 12.28 -4.65
C GLU A 48 10.89 12.75 -5.93
N PRO A 49 10.52 14.04 -6.04
CA PRO A 49 9.96 14.60 -7.25
C PRO A 49 10.91 14.39 -8.44
N GLY A 50 10.37 13.97 -9.58
CA GLY A 50 11.16 13.71 -10.79
C GLY A 50 11.94 12.39 -10.81
N ALA A 51 12.06 11.68 -9.68
CA ALA A 51 12.64 10.34 -9.67
C ALA A 51 11.75 9.35 -10.46
N ASP A 52 12.36 8.33 -11.06
CA ASP A 52 11.66 7.32 -11.88
C ASP A 52 10.67 6.51 -11.02
N PRO A 53 9.35 6.57 -11.28
CA PRO A 53 8.36 5.80 -10.52
C PRO A 53 8.40 4.29 -10.80
N ASP A 54 9.07 3.84 -11.88
CA ASP A 54 9.20 2.42 -12.20
C ASP A 54 10.46 1.78 -11.58
N SER A 55 11.39 2.61 -11.12
CA SER A 55 12.59 2.16 -10.42
C SER A 55 12.31 1.92 -8.93
N ARG A 56 12.62 0.72 -8.44
CA ARG A 56 12.57 0.39 -7.01
C ARG A 56 13.47 1.31 -6.19
N ASP A 57 14.63 1.67 -6.71
CA ASP A 57 15.64 2.46 -5.99
C ASP A 57 15.22 3.93 -5.80
N SER A 58 14.19 4.38 -6.52
CA SER A 58 13.57 5.70 -6.28
C SER A 58 12.77 5.77 -4.98
N TYR A 59 12.44 4.63 -4.38
CA TYR A 59 11.53 4.57 -3.23
C TYR A 59 12.27 4.43 -1.89
N GLY A 60 11.83 5.22 -0.93
CA GLY A 60 12.26 5.20 0.47
C GLY A 60 11.07 5.19 1.43
N PRO A 61 11.28 5.41 2.74
CA PRO A 61 10.19 5.61 3.65
C PRO A 61 9.37 6.86 3.27
N GLY A 62 8.06 6.82 3.47
CA GLY A 62 7.19 7.97 3.22
C GLY A 62 7.52 9.14 4.14
N LEU A 63 7.38 10.37 3.64
CA LEU A 63 7.77 11.60 4.33
C LEU A 63 7.17 11.72 5.73
N PHE A 64 5.93 11.28 5.93
CA PHE A 64 5.25 11.40 7.22
C PHE A 64 5.78 10.44 8.30
N TRP A 65 6.43 9.33 7.90
CA TRP A 65 6.91 8.30 8.83
C TRP A 65 8.42 8.02 8.75
N GLN A 66 9.15 8.66 7.83
CA GLN A 66 10.59 8.49 7.66
C GLN A 66 11.39 8.71 8.96
N LYS A 67 10.97 9.67 9.80
CA LYS A 67 11.61 9.92 11.10
C LYS A 67 11.58 8.67 12.00
N ARG A 68 10.45 7.95 12.01
CA ARG A 68 10.28 6.71 12.77
C ARG A 68 11.10 5.55 12.18
N PHE A 69 11.25 5.52 10.86
CA PHE A 69 12.07 4.52 10.18
C PHE A 69 13.55 4.70 10.53
N PHE A 70 14.06 5.93 10.47
CA PHE A 70 15.47 6.21 10.74
C PHE A 70 15.82 6.22 12.24
N SER A 71 14.83 6.26 13.13
CA SER A 71 15.05 6.22 14.58
C SER A 71 15.13 4.80 15.17
N SER A 72 14.82 3.74 14.41
CA SER A 72 14.75 2.36 14.92
C SER A 72 15.16 1.34 13.86
N ASP A 73 15.99 0.37 14.24
CA ASP A 73 16.33 -0.78 13.37
C ASP A 73 15.19 -1.81 13.29
N LYS A 74 14.19 -1.70 14.16
CA LYS A 74 12.97 -2.53 14.16
C LYS A 74 11.80 -1.71 13.65
N TRP A 75 11.34 -2.03 12.44
CA TRP A 75 10.21 -1.37 11.81
C TRP A 75 9.35 -2.34 10.99
N GLY A 76 8.03 -2.12 11.01
CA GLY A 76 7.05 -2.91 10.28
C GLY A 76 6.75 -4.28 10.89
N SER A 77 5.83 -5.01 10.26
CA SER A 77 5.51 -6.41 10.55
C SER A 77 5.86 -7.31 9.37
N GLU A 78 5.87 -8.63 9.56
CA GLU A 78 6.08 -9.59 8.46
C GLU A 78 4.94 -9.58 7.42
N THR A 79 3.77 -9.07 7.80
CA THR A 79 2.59 -8.94 6.92
C THR A 79 2.45 -7.56 6.28
N MET A 80 3.38 -6.64 6.55
CA MET A 80 3.34 -5.27 6.05
C MET A 80 3.94 -5.17 4.65
N LEU A 81 3.13 -4.76 3.67
CA LEU A 81 3.53 -4.45 2.30
C LEU A 81 3.73 -2.94 2.10
N LEU A 82 4.79 -2.54 1.40
CA LEU A 82 5.10 -1.14 1.14
C LEU A 82 4.71 -0.76 -0.28
N VAL A 83 3.91 0.28 -0.43
CA VAL A 83 3.35 0.68 -1.73
C VAL A 83 3.53 2.17 -2.00
N PRO A 84 3.67 2.62 -3.26
CA PRO A 84 3.81 4.03 -3.61
C PRO A 84 2.73 4.95 -3.02
N MET A 85 3.15 6.09 -2.47
CA MET A 85 2.26 7.07 -1.84
C MET A 85 2.64 8.51 -2.16
N ASP A 86 3.87 8.91 -1.85
CA ASP A 86 4.32 10.29 -2.04
C ASP A 86 4.63 10.62 -3.50
N SER A 87 4.72 11.92 -3.79
CA SER A 87 5.07 12.46 -5.11
C SER A 87 4.17 11.89 -6.22
N ARG A 88 2.87 12.16 -6.11
CA ARG A 88 1.86 11.70 -7.08
C ARG A 88 1.13 12.86 -7.71
N THR A 89 0.93 12.75 -9.01
CA THR A 89 0.02 13.60 -9.77
C THR A 89 -1.34 12.92 -9.81
N THR A 90 -2.39 13.65 -9.46
CA THR A 90 -3.78 13.18 -9.49
C THR A 90 -4.66 14.18 -10.22
N ALA A 91 -5.89 13.78 -10.55
CA ALA A 91 -6.91 14.74 -10.95
C ALA A 91 -7.06 15.82 -9.87
N SER A 92 -7.13 17.08 -10.30
CA SER A 92 -7.30 18.23 -9.43
C SER A 92 -8.77 18.44 -9.09
N PRO A 93 -9.10 18.88 -7.87
CA PRO A 93 -10.46 19.30 -7.54
C PRO A 93 -10.86 20.65 -8.17
N THR A 94 -9.98 21.31 -8.94
CA THR A 94 -10.20 22.66 -9.49
C THR A 94 -10.86 22.67 -10.86
N GLY A 95 -10.91 21.53 -11.57
CA GLY A 95 -11.52 21.43 -12.89
C GLY A 95 -11.34 20.05 -13.52
N ASP A 96 -12.17 19.72 -14.52
CA ASP A 96 -12.25 18.38 -15.11
C ASP A 96 -11.00 17.95 -15.90
N ASN A 97 -10.19 18.92 -16.34
CA ASN A 97 -8.95 18.68 -17.09
C ASN A 97 -7.70 19.07 -16.31
N ASP A 98 -7.85 19.43 -15.04
CA ASP A 98 -6.76 19.91 -14.21
C ASP A 98 -6.07 18.76 -13.48
N TYR A 99 -4.76 18.86 -13.34
CA TYR A 99 -3.95 17.95 -12.54
C TYR A 99 -3.21 18.70 -11.46
N VAL A 100 -3.00 18.03 -10.34
CA VAL A 100 -2.28 18.56 -9.19
C VAL A 100 -1.22 17.56 -8.76
N PHE A 101 -0.03 18.08 -8.45
CA PHE A 101 1.06 17.30 -7.90
C PHE A 101 1.10 17.47 -6.38
N TYR A 102 1.15 16.36 -5.66
CA TYR A 102 1.32 16.34 -4.21
C TYR A 102 2.62 15.66 -3.84
N ARG A 103 3.50 16.42 -3.16
CA ARG A 103 4.78 15.91 -2.65
C ARG A 103 4.60 14.87 -1.56
N GLN A 104 3.61 15.07 -0.70
CA GLN A 104 3.35 14.25 0.47
C GLN A 104 1.92 13.71 0.42
N GLY A 105 1.79 12.39 0.51
CA GLY A 105 0.52 11.70 0.65
C GLY A 105 0.24 11.31 2.10
N GLY A 106 -0.95 10.76 2.30
CA GLY A 106 -1.30 10.03 3.52
C GLY A 106 -1.55 8.56 3.20
N LEU A 107 -1.64 7.71 4.22
CA LEU A 107 -1.87 6.27 4.04
C LEU A 107 -3.12 5.95 3.19
N SER A 108 -4.10 6.84 3.18
CA SER A 108 -5.29 6.75 2.32
C SER A 108 -5.00 6.73 0.81
N TRP A 109 -3.81 7.17 0.38
CA TRP A 109 -3.35 7.19 -1.01
C TRP A 109 -2.76 5.84 -1.45
N SER A 110 -2.31 5.04 -0.49
CA SER A 110 -1.88 3.66 -0.71
C SER A 110 -3.07 2.74 -0.99
N THR A 111 -4.23 2.99 -0.38
CA THR A 111 -5.47 2.21 -0.62
C THR A 111 -5.86 2.12 -2.11
N PRO A 112 -6.03 3.23 -2.86
CA PRO A 112 -6.38 3.15 -4.27
C PRO A 112 -5.28 2.54 -5.15
N TYR A 113 -4.00 2.64 -4.73
CA TYR A 113 -2.92 1.94 -5.44
C TYR A 113 -3.10 0.43 -5.36
N ILE A 114 -3.32 -0.09 -4.14
CA ILE A 114 -3.53 -1.53 -3.91
C ILE A 114 -4.81 -1.99 -4.63
N ALA A 115 -5.89 -1.21 -4.54
CA ALA A 115 -7.15 -1.52 -5.23
C ALA A 115 -6.96 -1.63 -6.76
N GLY A 116 -6.24 -0.69 -7.36
CA GLY A 116 -5.91 -0.72 -8.79
C GLY A 116 -5.05 -1.93 -9.17
N LEU A 117 -4.02 -2.24 -8.38
CA LEU A 117 -3.17 -3.40 -8.63
C LEU A 117 -3.91 -4.73 -8.49
N TYR A 118 -4.82 -4.84 -7.51
CA TYR A 118 -5.70 -6.00 -7.37
C TYR A 118 -6.63 -6.13 -8.57
N ALA A 119 -7.24 -5.03 -9.02
CA ALA A 119 -8.10 -5.06 -10.21
C ALA A 119 -7.35 -5.54 -11.46
N LEU A 120 -6.10 -5.12 -11.66
CA LEU A 120 -5.23 -5.64 -12.73
C LEU A 120 -4.92 -7.13 -12.56
N ALA A 121 -4.68 -7.58 -11.32
CA ALA A 121 -4.47 -9.00 -11.04
C ALA A 121 -5.72 -9.84 -11.33
N CYS A 122 -6.91 -9.34 -11.00
CA CYS A 122 -8.19 -9.99 -11.32
C CYS A 122 -8.46 -10.07 -12.84
N GLN A 123 -7.88 -9.20 -13.66
CA GLN A 123 -7.95 -9.35 -15.12
C GLN A 123 -7.16 -10.55 -15.63
N LEU A 124 -6.12 -10.97 -14.90
CA LEU A 124 -5.30 -12.14 -15.22
C LEU A 124 -5.89 -13.43 -14.63
N ASP A 125 -6.46 -13.33 -13.43
CA ASP A 125 -7.16 -14.42 -12.75
C ASP A 125 -8.48 -13.91 -12.13
N PRO A 126 -9.63 -14.12 -12.80
CA PRO A 126 -10.94 -13.69 -12.29
C PRO A 126 -11.38 -14.36 -10.99
N ASP A 127 -10.76 -15.50 -10.61
CA ASP A 127 -11.06 -16.22 -9.37
C ASP A 127 -10.13 -15.84 -8.21
N LEU A 128 -9.16 -14.95 -8.45
CA LEU A 128 -8.20 -14.50 -7.46
C LEU A 128 -8.91 -13.92 -6.22
N THR A 129 -8.56 -14.45 -5.06
CA THR A 129 -9.05 -13.93 -3.78
C THR A 129 -8.13 -12.83 -3.22
N PRO A 130 -8.65 -11.92 -2.38
CA PRO A 130 -7.82 -10.92 -1.72
C PRO A 130 -6.66 -11.54 -0.92
N GLU A 131 -6.90 -12.65 -0.23
CA GLU A 131 -5.89 -13.35 0.57
C GLU A 131 -4.78 -13.93 -0.31
N ALA A 132 -5.13 -14.55 -1.44
CA ALA A 132 -4.17 -15.07 -2.40
C ALA A 132 -3.34 -13.93 -3.01
N PHE A 133 -3.99 -12.82 -3.38
CA PHE A 133 -3.33 -11.62 -3.86
C PHE A 133 -2.32 -11.06 -2.85
N PHE A 134 -2.71 -10.83 -1.59
CA PHE A 134 -1.79 -10.27 -0.59
C PHE A 134 -0.62 -11.20 -0.29
N LYS A 135 -0.88 -12.51 -0.21
CA LYS A 135 0.17 -13.52 -0.05
C LYS A 135 1.15 -13.43 -1.22
N LYS A 136 0.67 -13.40 -2.45
CA LYS A 136 1.54 -13.31 -3.64
C LYS A 136 2.27 -11.98 -3.71
N ALA A 137 1.64 -10.87 -3.34
CA ALA A 137 2.25 -9.55 -3.29
C ALA A 137 3.43 -9.50 -2.31
N LEU A 138 3.32 -10.16 -1.16
CA LEU A 138 4.41 -10.31 -0.20
C LEU A 138 5.53 -11.24 -0.73
N GLU A 139 5.18 -12.40 -1.29
CA GLU A 139 6.14 -13.36 -1.90
C GLU A 139 6.96 -12.72 -3.03
N THR A 140 6.32 -11.87 -3.83
CA THR A 140 6.92 -11.21 -4.99
C THR A 140 7.48 -9.83 -4.68
N SER A 141 7.47 -9.40 -3.42
CA SER A 141 8.02 -8.11 -3.01
C SER A 141 9.54 -8.04 -3.18
N ALA A 142 10.06 -6.82 -3.19
CA ALA A 142 11.49 -6.50 -3.22
C ALA A 142 11.96 -5.99 -1.85
N SER A 143 13.26 -6.07 -1.63
CA SER A 143 13.94 -5.41 -0.52
C SER A 143 15.07 -4.55 -1.05
N GLY A 144 15.47 -3.55 -0.28
CA GLY A 144 16.53 -2.62 -0.60
C GLY A 144 17.22 -2.09 0.65
N THR A 145 18.37 -1.47 0.44
CA THR A 145 19.13 -0.83 1.51
C THR A 145 19.13 0.68 1.28
N ILE A 146 18.84 1.43 2.33
CA ILE A 146 18.81 2.89 2.33
C ILE A 146 19.96 3.39 3.21
N LYS A 147 20.76 4.31 2.67
CA LYS A 147 21.81 5.00 3.42
C LYS A 147 21.28 6.30 3.96
N HIS A 148 21.38 6.51 5.28
CA HIS A 148 20.98 7.73 5.95
C HIS A 148 21.92 7.99 7.14
N ASP A 149 22.51 9.18 7.20
CA ASP A 149 23.45 9.60 8.26
C ASP A 149 24.56 8.58 8.54
N GLY A 150 25.16 8.03 7.48
CA GLY A 150 26.23 7.04 7.58
C GLY A 150 25.79 5.65 8.05
N ARG A 151 24.49 5.43 8.29
CA ARG A 151 23.89 4.14 8.65
C ARG A 151 23.13 3.54 7.48
N GLU A 152 23.06 2.21 7.47
CA GLU A 152 22.29 1.44 6.50
C GLU A 152 21.00 0.90 7.14
N PHE A 153 19.88 1.10 6.45
CA PHE A 153 18.56 0.65 6.87
C PHE A 153 17.99 -0.30 5.83
N GLN A 154 17.38 -1.39 6.29
CA GLN A 154 16.74 -2.36 5.40
C GLN A 154 15.29 -1.98 5.15
N LEU A 155 14.97 -1.60 3.91
CA LEU A 155 13.60 -1.41 3.45
C LEU A 155 13.12 -2.71 2.82
N LYS A 156 12.29 -3.47 3.54
CA LYS A 156 11.78 -4.77 3.10
C LYS A 156 10.35 -4.64 2.59
N ARG A 157 9.93 -5.63 1.79
CA ARG A 157 8.52 -5.81 1.35
C ARG A 157 7.98 -4.66 0.50
N VAL A 158 8.83 -4.06 -0.33
CA VAL A 158 8.43 -3.09 -1.35
C VAL A 158 7.68 -3.82 -2.46
N ILE A 159 6.46 -3.38 -2.79
CA ILE A 159 5.66 -3.98 -3.87
C ILE A 159 6.46 -3.97 -5.18
N ALA A 160 6.38 -5.08 -5.93
CA ALA A 160 6.97 -5.18 -7.27
C ALA A 160 5.88 -5.58 -8.28
N PRO A 161 5.09 -4.61 -8.80
CA PRO A 161 3.89 -4.89 -9.59
C PRO A 161 4.14 -5.79 -10.79
N ALA A 162 5.22 -5.52 -11.56
CA ALA A 162 5.55 -6.34 -12.72
C ALA A 162 5.93 -7.78 -12.35
N ARG A 163 6.61 -8.00 -11.22
CA ARG A 163 6.91 -9.35 -10.72
C ARG A 163 5.66 -10.07 -10.24
N LEU A 164 4.77 -9.36 -9.54
CA LEU A 164 3.48 -9.88 -9.08
C LEU A 164 2.63 -10.33 -10.26
N LEU A 165 2.40 -9.46 -11.25
CA LEU A 165 1.53 -9.74 -12.39
C LEU A 165 2.10 -10.78 -13.36
N LYS A 166 3.43 -10.99 -13.37
CA LYS A 166 4.07 -12.08 -14.13
C LYS A 166 4.16 -13.39 -13.35
N SER A 167 3.88 -13.37 -12.05
CA SER A 167 3.84 -14.57 -11.25
C SER A 167 2.56 -15.35 -11.53
N LYS A 168 2.55 -16.64 -11.22
CA LYS A 168 1.31 -17.43 -11.22
C LYS A 168 0.48 -16.98 -10.02
N LEU A 169 -0.53 -16.15 -10.28
CA LEU A 169 -1.51 -15.66 -9.31
C LEU A 169 -2.40 -16.81 -8.82
#